data_AF-A0A3C0TDY3-F1
#
_entry.id   AF-A0A3C0TDY3-F1
#
_cell.length_a   1.000
_cell.length_b   1.000
_cell.length_c   1.000
_cell.angle_alpha   90.00
_cell.angle_beta   90.00
_cell.angle_gamma   90.00
#
_symmetry.space_group_name_H-M   'P 1'
#
loop_
_entity.id
_entity.type
_entity.pdbx_description
1 polymer ?
#
loop_
_entity_poly.entity_id
_entity_poly.type
_entity_poly.pdbx_seq_one_letter_code
_entity_poly.pdbx_strand_id
1 'polypeptide(L)'
;MKKPADHPIEERRLELSESLHLVYSLAEERFDRLTRLATRHFDVPIALVSLVSGDRQWFKSSQGIIASETSREVSFCGHAILREDALVINDTQTDSDFVDNPLVVENPQIRFYAGHPLRYDDIPLGTLCLIDRKPRKFSEDDRDSLETLAVCVEAELRHTQMSQPEEELLSQQMESDRRNLIDPVTQSWNQSSLNLLLAREIDYPVRTRKSFALLAIRFTTAAHEFDELDESDKQEFVRRVAQGVRSALRPHDMIARTSENQLVVFAPNCNSELSEHLVGRVFNRISDSPVKAGSRDIKVDVNAGIAVANSRTTPEHLLDIAGKALNDSVRESLPQIKYLL
;
A
#
# COMPACT_ATOMS: atom_id res chain seq x y z
N MET A 1 -19.57 16.05 -17.62
CA MET A 1 -18.71 14.85 -17.52
C MET A 1 -19.52 13.62 -17.87
N LYS A 2 -18.97 12.73 -18.69
CA LYS A 2 -19.58 11.44 -19.03
C LYS A 2 -19.22 10.40 -17.96
N LYS A 3 -20.21 9.73 -17.37
CA LYS A 3 -19.96 8.61 -16.45
C LYS A 3 -19.47 7.39 -17.25
N PRO A 4 -18.57 6.55 -16.71
CA PRO A 4 -18.24 5.27 -17.33
C PRO A 4 -19.48 4.38 -17.46
N ALA A 5 -19.57 3.65 -18.56
CA ALA A 5 -20.55 2.58 -18.70
C ALA A 5 -20.10 1.33 -17.93
N ASP A 6 -21.03 0.43 -17.66
CA ASP A 6 -20.70 -0.91 -17.19
C ASP A 6 -20.03 -1.73 -18.30
N HIS A 7 -19.12 -2.62 -17.92
CA HIS A 7 -18.49 -3.51 -18.88
C HIS A 7 -19.51 -4.55 -19.37
N PRO A 8 -19.48 -5.02 -20.63
CA PRO A 8 -20.42 -6.04 -21.13
C PRO A 8 -20.47 -7.36 -20.32
N ILE A 9 -19.41 -7.64 -19.54
CA ILE A 9 -19.30 -8.79 -18.63
C ILE A 9 -19.13 -8.35 -17.17
N GLU A 10 -19.77 -7.25 -16.76
CA GLU A 10 -19.60 -6.62 -15.44
C GLU A 10 -19.81 -7.60 -14.28
N GLU A 11 -20.83 -8.46 -14.33
CA GLU A 11 -21.11 -9.45 -13.29
C GLU A 11 -19.89 -10.38 -13.06
N ARG A 12 -19.40 -11.01 -14.14
CA ARG A 12 -18.21 -11.88 -14.09
C ARG A 12 -16.94 -11.13 -13.64
N ARG A 13 -16.83 -9.85 -14.01
CA ARG A 13 -15.71 -8.98 -13.62
C ARG A 13 -15.69 -8.74 -12.11
N LEU A 14 -16.87 -8.48 -11.52
CA LEU A 14 -17.04 -8.28 -10.08
C LEU A 14 -16.84 -9.58 -9.30
N GLU A 15 -17.40 -10.70 -9.76
CA GLU A 15 -17.16 -12.02 -9.17
C GLU A 15 -15.68 -12.37 -9.12
N LEU A 16 -14.96 -12.15 -10.22
CA LEU A 16 -13.52 -12.39 -10.28
C LEU A 16 -12.77 -11.45 -9.32
N SER A 17 -13.08 -10.15 -9.33
CA SER A 17 -12.48 -9.18 -8.41
C SER A 17 -12.61 -9.59 -6.95
N GLU A 18 -13.81 -10.00 -6.55
CA GLU A 18 -14.10 -10.44 -5.18
C GLU A 18 -13.32 -11.70 -4.81
N SER A 19 -13.27 -12.68 -5.73
CA SER A 19 -12.58 -13.98 -5.53
C SER A 19 -11.06 -13.86 -5.39
N LEU A 20 -10.46 -12.83 -5.99
CA LEU A 20 -9.02 -12.60 -5.93
C LEU A 20 -8.57 -11.93 -4.62
N HIS A 21 -9.52 -11.45 -3.81
CA HIS A 21 -9.24 -10.75 -2.54
C HIS A 21 -8.26 -9.57 -2.69
N LEU A 22 -8.23 -8.94 -3.87
CA LEU A 22 -7.28 -7.86 -4.16
C LEU A 22 -7.81 -6.50 -3.70
N VAL A 23 -9.11 -6.24 -3.80
CA VAL A 23 -9.70 -4.96 -3.37
C VAL A 23 -9.79 -4.91 -1.83
N TYR A 24 -9.46 -3.75 -1.26
CA TYR A 24 -9.32 -3.54 0.19
C TYR A 24 -8.33 -4.51 0.87
N SER A 25 -7.30 -4.94 0.14
CA SER A 25 -6.15 -5.67 0.70
C SER A 25 -5.00 -4.74 1.05
N LEU A 26 -3.95 -5.27 1.68
CA LEU A 26 -2.75 -4.48 1.99
C LEU A 26 -2.07 -3.98 0.72
N ALA A 27 -1.40 -2.82 0.80
CA ALA A 27 -0.47 -2.47 -0.26
C ALA A 27 0.79 -3.35 -0.18
N GLU A 28 1.35 -3.69 -1.35
CA GLU A 28 2.42 -4.67 -1.49
C GLU A 28 3.57 -4.10 -2.31
N GLU A 29 4.81 -4.37 -1.88
CA GLU A 29 6.02 -3.84 -2.52
C GLU A 29 6.14 -4.27 -4.00
N ARG A 30 5.60 -5.43 -4.37
CA ARG A 30 5.63 -5.92 -5.75
C ARG A 30 4.84 -5.07 -6.76
N PHE A 31 3.81 -4.37 -6.29
CA PHE A 31 3.10 -3.36 -7.10
C PHE A 31 3.74 -1.98 -6.96
N ASP A 32 4.18 -1.61 -5.75
CA ASP A 32 4.84 -0.33 -5.51
C ASP A 32 6.11 -0.13 -6.32
N ARG A 33 6.90 -1.19 -6.53
CA ARG A 33 8.08 -1.11 -7.39
C ARG A 33 7.73 -0.80 -8.84
N LEU A 34 6.59 -1.28 -9.34
CA LEU A 34 6.13 -1.05 -10.71
C LEU A 34 5.58 0.36 -10.87
N THR A 35 4.79 0.86 -9.92
CA THR A 35 4.31 2.26 -9.96
C THR A 35 5.45 3.26 -9.77
N ARG A 36 6.45 2.98 -8.92
CA ARG A 36 7.68 3.79 -8.83
C ARG A 36 8.53 3.74 -10.09
N LEU A 37 8.60 2.59 -10.75
CA LEU A 37 9.30 2.48 -12.04
C LEU A 37 8.56 3.31 -13.10
N ALA A 38 7.24 3.23 -13.16
CA ALA A 38 6.42 4.00 -14.08
C ALA A 38 6.60 5.51 -13.88
N THR A 39 6.53 6.02 -12.64
CA THR A 39 6.76 7.47 -12.40
C THR A 39 8.13 7.93 -12.86
N ARG A 40 9.18 7.13 -12.63
CA ARG A 40 10.55 7.46 -13.04
C ARG A 40 10.75 7.36 -14.55
N HIS A 41 10.22 6.33 -15.18
CA HIS A 41 10.40 6.06 -16.60
C HIS A 41 9.69 7.10 -17.46
N PHE A 42 8.44 7.42 -17.14
CA PHE A 42 7.64 8.39 -17.88
C PHE A 42 7.77 9.83 -17.37
N ASP A 43 8.58 10.04 -16.32
CA ASP A 43 8.73 11.33 -15.63
C ASP A 43 7.38 11.95 -15.24
N VAL A 44 6.45 11.15 -14.72
CA VAL A 44 5.12 11.62 -14.27
C VAL A 44 5.04 11.68 -12.75
N PRO A 45 4.33 12.65 -12.16
CA PRO A 45 4.23 12.78 -10.71
C PRO A 45 3.40 11.66 -10.09
N ILE A 46 2.44 11.08 -10.83
CA ILE A 46 1.48 10.12 -10.31
C ILE A 46 1.42 8.89 -11.22
N ALA A 47 1.51 7.71 -10.61
CA ALA A 47 1.22 6.44 -11.26
C ALA A 47 0.47 5.52 -10.30
N LEU A 48 -0.54 4.81 -10.81
CA LEU A 48 -1.44 3.98 -10.01
C LEU A 48 -1.58 2.59 -10.61
N VAL A 49 -1.60 1.56 -9.76
CA VAL A 49 -2.31 0.31 -10.06
C VAL A 49 -3.70 0.45 -9.44
N SER A 50 -4.70 0.59 -10.29
CA SER A 50 -6.06 0.98 -9.92
C SER A 50 -7.03 -0.14 -10.27
N LEU A 51 -7.68 -0.75 -9.28
CA LEU A 51 -8.72 -1.75 -9.48
C LEU A 51 -10.11 -1.09 -9.47
N VAL A 52 -10.97 -1.47 -10.39
CA VAL A 52 -12.35 -0.96 -10.47
C VAL A 52 -13.25 -2.01 -9.83
N SER A 53 -14.03 -1.68 -8.81
CA SER A 53 -14.97 -2.62 -8.17
C SER A 53 -16.25 -1.89 -7.78
N GLY A 54 -17.39 -2.39 -8.26
CA GLY A 54 -18.70 -1.77 -8.06
C GLY A 54 -18.71 -0.28 -8.47
N ASP A 55 -19.05 0.56 -7.50
CA ASP A 55 -19.10 2.03 -7.59
C ASP A 55 -17.76 2.71 -7.26
N ARG A 56 -16.69 1.94 -7.02
CA ARG A 56 -15.38 2.43 -6.56
C ARG A 56 -14.24 2.10 -7.49
N GLN A 57 -13.22 2.93 -7.39
CA GLN A 57 -11.88 2.70 -7.91
C GLN A 57 -10.93 2.66 -6.71
N TRP A 58 -10.35 1.51 -6.42
CA TRP A 58 -9.43 1.31 -5.30
C TRP A 58 -7.98 1.20 -5.80
N PHE A 59 -7.03 1.85 -5.13
CA PHE A 59 -5.64 1.90 -5.60
C PHE A 59 -4.82 0.84 -4.86
N LYS A 60 -4.49 -0.24 -5.57
CA LYS A 60 -3.61 -1.31 -5.07
C LYS A 60 -2.18 -0.83 -4.82
N SER A 61 -1.76 0.15 -5.60
CA SER A 61 -0.51 0.87 -5.42
C SER A 61 -0.65 2.27 -5.97
N SER A 62 -0.08 3.25 -5.27
CA SER A 62 -0.11 4.65 -5.65
C SER A 62 1.21 5.36 -5.38
N GLN A 63 1.66 6.16 -6.35
CA GLN A 63 2.73 7.15 -6.18
C GLN A 63 2.16 8.55 -6.44
N GLY A 64 2.63 9.54 -5.69
CA GLY A 64 2.28 10.95 -5.90
C GLY A 64 0.87 11.37 -5.46
N ILE A 65 0.11 10.50 -4.82
CA ILE A 65 -1.22 10.79 -4.27
C ILE A 65 -1.44 10.05 -2.95
N ILE A 66 -2.13 10.69 -2.01
CA ILE A 66 -2.45 10.13 -0.68
C ILE A 66 -3.74 9.31 -0.72
N ALA A 67 -4.71 9.70 -1.56
CA ALA A 67 -5.98 9.01 -1.67
C ALA A 67 -5.76 7.51 -1.98
N SER A 68 -6.53 6.66 -1.32
CA SER A 68 -6.52 5.20 -1.51
C SER A 68 -7.60 4.71 -2.47
N GLU A 69 -8.60 5.56 -2.74
CA GLU A 69 -9.74 5.26 -3.60
C GLU A 69 -10.37 6.52 -4.19
N THR A 70 -11.21 6.35 -5.20
CA THR A 70 -12.14 7.36 -5.71
C THR A 70 -13.46 6.71 -6.15
N SER A 71 -14.48 7.53 -6.45
CA SER A 71 -15.71 7.05 -7.07
C SER A 71 -15.46 6.63 -8.51
N ARG A 72 -16.03 5.49 -8.93
CA ARG A 72 -16.00 5.05 -10.34
C ARG A 72 -16.62 6.09 -11.25
N GLU A 73 -17.64 6.83 -10.80
CA GLU A 73 -18.36 7.78 -11.65
C GLU A 73 -17.44 8.87 -12.22
N VAL A 74 -16.43 9.29 -11.47
CA VAL A 74 -15.46 10.32 -11.87
C VAL A 74 -14.14 9.74 -12.36
N SER A 75 -14.03 8.40 -12.43
CA SER A 75 -12.78 7.72 -12.76
C SER A 75 -12.46 7.70 -14.25
N PHE A 76 -11.23 8.06 -14.61
CA PHE A 76 -10.68 7.75 -15.93
C PHE A 76 -10.51 6.24 -16.14
N CYS A 77 -10.12 5.51 -15.08
CA CYS A 77 -9.92 4.06 -15.14
C CYS A 77 -11.22 3.31 -15.48
N GLY A 78 -12.38 3.79 -15.01
CA GLY A 78 -13.68 3.22 -15.38
C GLY A 78 -13.96 3.31 -16.88
N HIS A 79 -13.48 4.33 -17.58
CA HIS A 79 -13.56 4.40 -19.04
C HIS A 79 -12.50 3.52 -19.71
N ALA A 80 -11.29 3.47 -19.15
CA ALA A 80 -10.19 2.70 -19.71
C ALA A 80 -10.46 1.20 -19.72
N ILE A 81 -11.08 0.62 -18.67
CA ILE A 81 -11.41 -0.82 -18.63
C ILE A 81 -12.36 -1.28 -19.75
N LEU A 82 -13.02 -0.34 -20.45
CA LEU A 82 -13.90 -0.61 -21.59
C LEU A 82 -13.15 -0.65 -22.94
N ARG A 83 -11.83 -0.47 -22.93
CA ARG A 83 -10.97 -0.45 -24.12
C ARG A 83 -10.17 -1.74 -24.24
N GLU A 84 -9.78 -2.07 -25.46
CA GLU A 84 -8.76 -3.09 -25.72
C GLU A 84 -7.37 -2.52 -25.42
N ASP A 85 -7.06 -1.35 -26.00
CA ASP A 85 -5.78 -0.66 -25.83
C ASP A 85 -5.82 0.46 -24.76
N ALA A 86 -4.66 1.10 -24.54
CA ALA A 86 -4.54 2.20 -23.60
C ALA A 86 -5.43 3.41 -23.96
N LEU A 87 -6.13 3.94 -22.96
CA LEU A 87 -6.81 5.23 -23.04
C LEU A 87 -5.79 6.34 -22.78
N VAL A 88 -5.51 7.17 -23.79
CA VAL A 88 -4.55 8.28 -23.71
C VAL A 88 -5.28 9.61 -23.96
N ILE A 89 -5.15 10.53 -23.00
CA ILE A 89 -5.71 11.87 -23.02
C ILE A 89 -4.56 12.85 -22.78
N ASN A 90 -4.09 13.48 -23.87
CA ASN A 90 -2.94 14.40 -23.84
C ASN A 90 -3.23 15.68 -23.06
N ASP A 91 -4.46 16.18 -23.14
CA ASP A 91 -4.96 17.32 -22.37
C ASP A 91 -6.47 17.19 -22.07
N THR A 92 -6.80 16.85 -20.82
CA THR A 92 -8.18 16.66 -20.35
C THR A 92 -9.06 17.90 -20.48
N GLN A 93 -8.48 19.11 -20.49
CA GLN A 93 -9.24 20.35 -20.70
C GLN A 93 -9.68 20.56 -22.15
N THR A 94 -9.12 19.79 -23.08
CA THR A 94 -9.50 19.80 -24.50
C THR A 94 -10.34 18.60 -24.89
N ASP A 95 -10.53 17.65 -23.99
CA ASP A 95 -11.32 16.44 -24.21
C ASP A 95 -12.76 16.64 -23.73
N SER A 96 -13.72 16.59 -24.66
CA SER A 96 -15.13 16.85 -24.37
C SER A 96 -15.76 15.85 -23.40
N ASP A 97 -15.24 14.61 -23.30
CA ASP A 97 -15.77 13.61 -22.38
C ASP A 97 -15.34 13.90 -20.92
N PHE A 98 -14.19 14.58 -20.73
CA PHE A 98 -13.54 14.76 -19.42
C PHE A 98 -13.39 16.21 -18.94
N VAL A 99 -13.64 17.23 -19.79
CA VAL A 99 -13.41 18.65 -19.44
C VAL A 99 -14.13 19.10 -18.15
N ASP A 100 -15.33 18.60 -17.90
CA ASP A 100 -16.11 18.90 -16.69
C ASP A 100 -15.93 17.87 -15.56
N ASN A 101 -14.96 16.96 -15.66
CA ASN A 101 -14.72 15.95 -14.62
C ASN A 101 -14.18 16.63 -13.36
N PRO A 102 -14.72 16.35 -12.15
CA PRO A 102 -14.23 16.93 -10.90
C PRO A 102 -12.71 16.79 -10.71
N LEU A 103 -12.11 15.67 -11.13
CA LEU A 103 -10.66 15.45 -11.03
C LEU A 103 -9.84 16.34 -11.99
N VAL A 104 -10.48 16.98 -12.97
CA VAL A 104 -9.89 17.92 -13.94
C VAL A 104 -10.08 19.36 -13.50
N VAL A 105 -11.28 19.72 -13.03
CA VAL A 105 -11.62 21.10 -12.66
C VAL A 105 -11.22 21.46 -11.22
N GLU A 106 -11.27 20.51 -10.30
CA GLU A 106 -10.87 20.66 -8.90
C GLU A 106 -9.55 19.92 -8.64
N ASN A 107 -9.06 19.91 -7.39
CA ASN A 107 -7.89 19.13 -7.00
C ASN A 107 -8.10 17.64 -7.35
N PRO A 108 -7.18 16.97 -8.08
CA PRO A 108 -5.78 17.33 -8.33
C PRO A 108 -5.47 18.03 -9.66
N GLN A 109 -6.50 18.51 -10.39
CA GLN A 109 -6.37 19.25 -11.65
C GLN A 109 -5.61 18.44 -12.71
N ILE A 110 -6.07 17.20 -12.92
CA ILE A 110 -5.48 16.28 -13.89
C ILE A 110 -5.55 16.91 -15.27
N ARG A 111 -4.41 16.99 -15.95
CA ARG A 111 -4.28 17.47 -17.33
C ARG A 111 -3.90 16.37 -18.30
N PHE A 112 -3.14 15.38 -17.86
CA PHE A 112 -2.75 14.24 -18.68
C PHE A 112 -3.16 12.94 -18.01
N TYR A 113 -3.66 12.00 -18.81
CA TYR A 113 -3.97 10.64 -18.40
C TYR A 113 -3.53 9.65 -19.48
N ALA A 114 -2.81 8.60 -19.09
CA ALA A 114 -2.63 7.42 -19.92
C ALA A 114 -2.87 6.17 -19.06
N GLY A 115 -3.85 5.35 -19.42
CA GLY A 115 -4.21 4.14 -18.65
C GLY A 115 -4.31 2.92 -19.54
N HIS A 116 -3.52 1.90 -19.24
CA HIS A 116 -3.59 0.61 -19.90
C HIS A 116 -4.44 -0.36 -19.06
N PRO A 117 -5.46 -1.03 -19.62
CA PRO A 117 -6.30 -1.98 -18.89
C PRO A 117 -5.49 -3.18 -18.39
N LEU A 118 -5.67 -3.56 -17.13
CA LEU A 118 -5.05 -4.74 -16.53
C LEU A 118 -6.04 -5.91 -16.53
N ARG A 119 -5.64 -7.04 -17.11
CA ARG A 119 -6.47 -8.21 -17.29
C ARG A 119 -5.99 -9.40 -16.45
N TYR A 120 -6.96 -10.16 -15.97
CA TYR A 120 -6.77 -11.49 -15.41
C TYR A 120 -7.65 -12.44 -16.22
N ASP A 121 -7.06 -13.43 -16.88
CA ASP A 121 -7.75 -14.33 -17.82
C ASP A 121 -8.69 -13.58 -18.79
N ASP A 122 -8.14 -12.56 -19.47
CA ASP A 122 -8.82 -11.65 -20.41
C ASP A 122 -9.92 -10.75 -19.81
N ILE A 123 -10.18 -10.84 -18.50
CA ILE A 123 -11.17 -10.00 -17.82
C ILE A 123 -10.48 -8.75 -17.27
N PRO A 124 -10.90 -7.52 -17.68
CA PRO A 124 -10.28 -6.29 -17.21
C PRO A 124 -10.68 -5.99 -15.76
N LEU A 125 -9.72 -5.99 -14.85
CA LEU A 125 -9.95 -5.70 -13.43
C LEU A 125 -9.65 -4.25 -13.05
N GLY A 126 -8.84 -3.55 -13.86
CA GLY A 126 -8.32 -2.25 -13.49
C GLY A 126 -7.40 -1.65 -14.54
N THR A 127 -6.51 -0.76 -14.12
CA THR A 127 -5.50 -0.14 -14.97
C THR A 127 -4.16 0.05 -14.28
N LEU A 128 -3.09 0.00 -15.05
CA LEU A 128 -1.87 0.76 -14.74
C LEU A 128 -2.04 2.12 -15.42
N CYS A 129 -2.08 3.20 -14.65
CA CYS A 129 -2.26 4.53 -15.22
C CYS A 129 -1.23 5.55 -14.74
N LEU A 130 -0.93 6.49 -15.64
CA LEU A 130 -0.03 7.62 -15.51
C LEU A 130 -0.86 8.89 -15.49
N ILE A 131 -0.57 9.79 -14.55
CA ILE A 131 -1.33 11.02 -14.35
C ILE A 131 -0.36 12.20 -14.19
N ASP A 132 -0.66 13.31 -14.85
CA ASP A 132 0.05 14.58 -14.64
C ASP A 132 -0.92 15.77 -14.59
N ARG A 133 -0.50 16.82 -13.91
CA ARG A 133 -1.15 18.13 -13.81
C ARG A 133 -0.74 19.08 -14.95
N LYS A 134 0.02 18.58 -15.92
CA LYS A 134 0.39 19.28 -17.15
C LYS A 134 0.03 18.42 -18.36
N PRO A 135 -0.36 19.03 -19.50
CA PRO A 135 -0.53 18.31 -20.75
C PRO A 135 0.76 17.61 -21.16
N ARG A 136 0.64 16.46 -21.84
CA ARG A 136 1.79 15.73 -22.38
C ARG A 136 1.52 15.27 -23.80
N LYS A 137 2.62 15.06 -24.54
CA LYS A 137 2.59 14.20 -25.71
C LYS A 137 2.92 12.79 -25.24
N PHE A 138 2.27 11.81 -25.85
CA PHE A 138 2.49 10.40 -25.57
C PHE A 138 2.68 9.69 -26.90
N SER A 139 3.89 9.23 -27.14
CA SER A 139 4.30 8.59 -28.39
C SER A 139 3.86 7.12 -28.42
N GLU A 140 4.02 6.47 -29.58
CA GLU A 140 3.79 5.02 -29.68
C GLU A 140 4.82 4.24 -28.84
N ASP A 141 6.09 4.67 -28.80
CA ASP A 141 7.11 4.07 -27.94
C ASP A 141 6.71 4.16 -26.43
N ASP A 142 6.06 5.25 -26.02
CA ASP A 142 5.52 5.38 -24.66
C ASP A 142 4.35 4.43 -24.40
N ARG A 143 3.49 4.20 -25.41
CA ARG A 143 2.38 3.23 -25.33
C ARG A 143 2.92 1.81 -25.17
N ASP A 144 3.88 1.41 -25.99
CA ASP A 144 4.52 0.09 -25.93
C ASP A 144 5.20 -0.13 -24.57
N SER A 145 5.85 0.91 -24.04
CA SER A 145 6.47 0.88 -22.72
C SER A 145 5.42 0.74 -21.60
N LEU A 146 4.28 1.42 -21.72
CA LEU A 146 3.20 1.37 -20.74
C LEU A 146 2.53 -0.01 -20.75
N GLU A 147 2.27 -0.56 -21.93
CA GLU A 147 1.76 -1.93 -22.11
C GLU A 147 2.74 -2.95 -21.51
N THR A 148 4.04 -2.82 -21.78
CA THR A 148 5.07 -3.71 -21.22
C THR A 148 5.05 -3.70 -19.69
N LEU A 149 4.93 -2.52 -19.07
CA LEU A 149 4.80 -2.41 -17.62
C LEU A 149 3.45 -2.94 -17.12
N ALA A 150 2.37 -2.76 -17.86
CA ALA A 150 1.06 -3.30 -17.53
C ALA A 150 1.09 -4.84 -17.50
N VAL A 151 1.74 -5.48 -18.47
CA VAL A 151 1.96 -6.94 -18.48
C VAL A 151 2.74 -7.40 -17.25
N CYS A 152 3.73 -6.63 -16.80
CA CYS A 152 4.43 -6.92 -15.54
C CYS A 152 3.48 -6.86 -14.33
N VAL A 153 2.57 -5.88 -14.30
CA VAL A 153 1.56 -5.77 -13.23
C VAL A 153 0.58 -6.94 -13.29
N GLU A 154 0.13 -7.34 -14.49
CA GLU A 154 -0.75 -8.51 -14.65
C GLU A 154 -0.08 -9.81 -14.20
N ALA A 155 1.22 -9.96 -14.42
CA ALA A 155 1.97 -11.10 -13.88
C ALA A 155 1.91 -11.12 -12.35
N GLU A 156 2.05 -9.95 -11.70
CA GLU A 156 1.89 -9.84 -10.24
C GLU A 156 0.47 -10.15 -9.77
N LEU A 157 -0.57 -9.75 -10.52
CA LEU A 157 -1.97 -10.08 -10.19
C LEU A 157 -2.22 -11.59 -10.11
N ARG A 158 -1.47 -12.39 -10.87
CA ARG A 158 -1.57 -13.87 -10.88
C ARG A 158 -0.84 -14.55 -9.72
N HIS A 159 -0.06 -13.80 -8.95
CA HIS A 159 0.65 -14.31 -7.79
C HIS A 159 -0.04 -13.85 -6.51
N THR A 160 -0.35 -14.78 -5.60
CA THR A 160 -0.82 -14.46 -4.26
C THR A 160 0.34 -14.57 -3.28
N GLN A 161 0.62 -13.50 -2.54
CA GLN A 161 1.64 -13.47 -1.50
C GLN A 161 1.06 -13.48 -0.08
N MET A 162 -0.27 -13.52 0.04
CA MET A 162 -0.99 -13.53 1.31
C MET A 162 -0.65 -14.76 2.15
N SER A 163 -0.61 -14.57 3.46
CA SER A 163 -0.53 -15.68 4.40
C SER A 163 -1.90 -16.40 4.52
N GLN A 164 -1.91 -17.66 4.96
CA GLN A 164 -3.16 -18.39 5.18
C GLN A 164 -4.11 -17.67 6.15
N PRO A 165 -3.65 -17.13 7.31
CA PRO A 165 -4.55 -16.44 8.23
C PRO A 165 -5.11 -15.13 7.70
N GLU A 166 -4.37 -14.44 6.83
CA GLU A 166 -4.84 -13.29 6.07
C GLU A 166 -5.91 -13.69 5.06
N GLU A 167 -5.68 -14.73 4.26
CA GLU A 167 -6.65 -15.23 3.29
C GLU A 167 -7.95 -15.70 3.98
N GLU A 168 -7.84 -16.42 5.09
CA GLU A 168 -8.98 -16.82 5.92
C GLU A 168 -9.71 -15.61 6.53
N LEU A 169 -9.02 -14.50 6.82
CA LEU A 169 -9.66 -13.29 7.35
C LEU A 169 -10.45 -12.57 6.25
N LEU A 170 -9.85 -12.43 5.07
CA LEU A 170 -10.48 -11.74 3.96
C LEU A 170 -11.67 -12.53 3.38
N SER A 171 -11.56 -13.86 3.29
CA SER A 171 -12.62 -14.73 2.77
C SER A 171 -13.86 -14.81 3.67
N GLN A 172 -13.72 -14.51 4.97
CA GLN A 172 -14.84 -14.48 5.93
C GLN A 172 -15.57 -13.13 5.96
N GLN A 173 -15.11 -12.15 5.18
CA GLN A 173 -15.66 -10.80 5.15
C GLN A 173 -16.14 -10.47 3.74
N MET A 174 -17.27 -9.78 3.66
CA MET A 174 -17.70 -9.16 2.41
C MET A 174 -16.68 -8.09 1.99
N GLU A 175 -16.53 -7.85 0.69
CA GLU A 175 -15.57 -6.85 0.18
C GLU A 175 -15.78 -5.47 0.82
N SER A 176 -17.03 -5.04 1.03
CA SER A 176 -17.36 -3.77 1.70
C SER A 176 -16.81 -3.65 3.12
N ASP A 177 -16.70 -4.77 3.83
CA ASP A 177 -16.31 -4.81 5.24
C ASP A 177 -14.78 -4.88 5.39
N ARG A 178 -14.07 -5.42 4.39
CA ARG A 178 -12.60 -5.49 4.35
C ARG A 178 -11.95 -4.11 4.47
N ARG A 179 -12.62 -3.06 4.00
CA ARG A 179 -12.18 -1.67 4.17
C ARG A 179 -11.92 -1.31 5.64
N ASN A 180 -12.70 -1.86 6.56
CA ASN A 180 -12.57 -1.59 8.00
C ASN A 180 -11.40 -2.34 8.64
N LEU A 181 -10.69 -3.19 7.89
CA LEU A 181 -9.54 -3.94 8.38
C LEU A 181 -8.22 -3.18 8.18
N ILE A 182 -8.18 -2.21 7.28
CA ILE A 182 -6.96 -1.52 6.84
C ILE A 182 -6.94 -0.06 7.31
N ASP A 183 -5.75 0.46 7.59
CA ASP A 183 -5.51 1.88 7.76
C ASP A 183 -5.49 2.57 6.38
N PRO A 184 -6.35 3.58 6.13
CA PRO A 184 -6.50 4.17 4.80
C PRO A 184 -5.28 4.95 4.32
N VAL A 185 -4.42 5.42 5.23
CA VAL A 185 -3.23 6.23 4.90
C VAL A 185 -2.08 5.33 4.46
N THR A 186 -1.82 4.26 5.20
CA THR A 186 -0.68 3.36 4.99
C THR A 186 -1.02 2.11 4.19
N GLN A 187 -2.32 1.81 4.03
CA GLN A 187 -2.82 0.55 3.48
C GLN A 187 -2.15 -0.67 4.14
N SER A 188 -1.94 -0.55 5.45
CA SER A 188 -1.46 -1.60 6.36
C SER A 188 -2.64 -2.08 7.21
N TRP A 189 -2.50 -3.18 7.94
CA TRP A 189 -3.53 -3.56 8.91
C TRP A 189 -3.74 -2.46 9.95
N ASN A 190 -4.96 -2.27 10.42
CA ASN A 190 -5.17 -1.47 11.62
C ASN A 190 -4.93 -2.30 12.89
N GLN A 191 -4.99 -1.64 14.06
CA GLN A 191 -4.80 -2.29 15.36
C GLN A 191 -5.74 -3.48 15.59
N SER A 192 -7.02 -3.36 15.22
CA SER A 192 -8.02 -4.41 15.45
C SER A 192 -7.70 -5.66 14.62
N SER A 193 -7.35 -5.47 13.34
CA SER A 193 -6.97 -6.57 12.44
C SER A 193 -5.66 -7.23 12.86
N LEU A 194 -4.67 -6.45 13.33
CA LEU A 194 -3.44 -7.01 13.90
C LEU A 194 -3.76 -7.97 15.04
N ASN A 195 -4.63 -7.60 15.98
CA ASN A 195 -4.99 -8.45 17.11
C ASN A 195 -5.68 -9.75 16.64
N LEU A 196 -6.58 -9.66 15.66
CA LEU A 196 -7.25 -10.83 15.08
C LEU A 196 -6.25 -11.78 14.40
N LEU A 197 -5.32 -11.24 13.61
CA LEU A 197 -4.31 -12.03 12.91
C LEU A 197 -3.30 -12.65 13.87
N LEU A 198 -2.87 -11.92 14.89
CA LEU A 198 -1.98 -12.46 15.93
C LEU A 198 -2.65 -13.62 16.67
N ALA A 199 -3.92 -13.49 17.05
CA ALA A 199 -4.66 -14.57 17.68
C ALA A 199 -4.71 -15.80 16.75
N ARG A 200 -5.02 -15.62 15.46
CA ARG A 200 -5.07 -16.73 14.49
C ARG A 200 -3.71 -17.40 14.27
N GLU A 201 -2.65 -16.61 14.10
CA GLU A 201 -1.29 -17.11 13.87
C GLU A 201 -0.71 -17.78 15.11
N ILE A 202 -1.01 -17.23 16.30
CA ILE A 202 -0.46 -17.73 17.54
C ILE A 202 -1.26 -18.95 18.04
N ASP A 203 -2.58 -18.91 17.97
CA ASP A 203 -3.46 -19.97 18.44
C ASP A 203 -3.66 -21.10 17.41
N TYR A 204 -3.04 -21.00 16.22
CA TYR A 204 -3.18 -22.02 15.18
C TYR A 204 -2.75 -23.41 15.69
N PRO A 205 -3.62 -24.45 15.60
CA PRO A 205 -3.44 -25.73 16.31
C PRO A 205 -2.21 -26.56 15.94
N VAL A 206 -1.54 -26.27 14.81
CA VAL A 206 -0.40 -27.07 14.31
C VAL A 206 0.92 -26.50 14.82
N ARG A 207 1.15 -26.55 16.13
CA ARG A 207 2.45 -26.19 16.74
C ARG A 207 3.31 -27.40 17.03
N THR A 208 4.24 -27.69 16.13
CA THR A 208 5.58 -28.11 16.55
C THR A 208 6.61 -27.21 15.82
N ARG A 209 7.31 -26.34 16.58
CA ARG A 209 8.54 -25.60 16.20
C ARG A 209 8.48 -24.26 15.42
N LYS A 210 7.36 -23.53 15.32
CA LYS A 210 7.40 -22.17 14.76
C LYS A 210 7.87 -21.12 15.78
N SER A 211 8.74 -20.21 15.36
CA SER A 211 9.18 -19.01 16.10
C SER A 211 8.54 -17.76 15.50
N PHE A 212 8.30 -16.73 16.30
CA PHE A 212 7.70 -15.48 15.80
C PHE A 212 8.45 -14.30 16.38
N ALA A 213 8.56 -13.22 15.61
CA ALA A 213 9.08 -11.95 16.11
C ALA A 213 8.02 -10.87 15.92
N LEU A 214 7.90 -10.00 16.91
CA LEU A 214 7.11 -8.79 16.84
C LEU A 214 8.05 -7.60 17.04
N LEU A 215 8.05 -6.70 16.06
CA LEU A 215 8.85 -5.50 16.04
C LEU A 215 7.89 -4.30 16.14
N ALA A 216 7.90 -3.63 17.29
CA ALA A 216 7.20 -2.38 17.50
C ALA A 216 8.12 -1.23 17.13
N ILE A 217 7.69 -0.38 16.20
CA ILE A 217 8.50 0.71 15.61
C ILE A 217 7.82 2.03 15.93
N ARG A 218 8.53 2.94 16.59
CA ARG A 218 8.15 4.35 16.72
C ARG A 218 9.08 5.19 15.88
N PHE A 219 8.51 6.03 15.03
CA PHE A 219 9.29 7.00 14.26
C PHE A 219 9.12 8.41 14.83
N THR A 220 10.19 9.17 14.77
CA THR A 220 10.29 10.55 15.26
C THR A 220 11.08 11.40 14.26
N THR A 221 11.07 12.71 14.44
CA THR A 221 11.83 13.67 13.63
C THR A 221 12.61 14.60 14.54
N ALA A 222 13.66 15.23 14.01
CA ALA A 222 14.37 16.27 14.73
C ALA A 222 13.42 17.45 15.02
N ALA A 223 13.66 18.14 16.14
CA ALA A 223 13.01 19.40 16.50
C ALA A 223 11.46 19.43 16.34
N HIS A 224 10.78 18.29 16.50
CA HIS A 224 9.33 18.18 16.30
C HIS A 224 8.84 18.58 14.89
N GLU A 225 9.70 18.47 13.86
CA GLU A 225 9.35 18.81 12.46
C GLU A 225 8.05 18.14 11.97
N PHE A 226 7.78 16.89 12.40
CA PHE A 226 6.54 16.18 12.08
C PHE A 226 5.29 16.89 12.64
N ASP A 227 5.37 17.47 13.84
CA ASP A 227 4.22 18.10 14.50
C ASP A 227 3.81 19.40 13.80
N GLU A 228 4.76 20.07 13.14
CA GLU A 228 4.58 21.32 12.38
C GLU A 228 4.01 21.13 10.97
N LEU A 229 3.92 19.89 10.48
CA LEU A 229 3.32 19.61 9.18
C LEU A 229 1.80 19.80 9.22
N ASP A 230 1.23 20.18 8.07
CA ASP A 230 -0.23 20.09 7.91
C ASP A 230 -0.68 18.63 7.81
N GLU A 231 -1.98 18.38 7.95
CA GLU A 231 -2.52 17.02 7.99
C GLU A 231 -2.25 16.22 6.70
N SER A 232 -2.20 16.88 5.54
CA SER A 232 -1.90 16.21 4.27
C SER A 232 -0.43 15.77 4.22
N ASP A 233 0.49 16.66 4.59
CA ASP A 233 1.91 16.37 4.62
C ASP A 233 2.25 15.33 5.70
N LYS A 234 1.56 15.34 6.86
CA LYS A 234 1.66 14.27 7.87
C LYS A 234 1.25 12.93 7.31
N GLN A 235 0.12 12.85 6.60
CA GLN A 235 -0.34 11.60 5.99
C GLN A 235 0.65 11.09 4.93
N GLU A 236 1.17 11.96 4.07
CA GLU A 236 2.19 11.59 3.08
C GLU A 236 3.48 11.11 3.75
N PHE A 237 3.93 11.79 4.81
CA PHE A 237 5.10 11.38 5.59
C PHE A 237 4.91 9.96 6.14
N VAL A 238 3.80 9.70 6.85
CA VAL A 238 3.55 8.38 7.45
C VAL A 238 3.39 7.30 6.38
N ARG A 239 2.70 7.60 5.28
CA ARG A 239 2.56 6.69 4.13
C ARG A 239 3.91 6.28 3.57
N ARG A 240 4.85 7.22 3.41
CA ARG A 240 6.21 6.94 2.92
C ARG A 240 7.04 6.16 3.91
N VAL A 241 6.93 6.43 5.22
CA VAL A 241 7.59 5.63 6.25
C VAL A 241 7.09 4.18 6.19
N ALA A 242 5.77 3.97 6.12
CA ALA A 242 5.19 2.64 6.00
C ALA A 242 5.62 1.93 4.71
N GLN A 243 5.67 2.64 3.57
CA GLN A 243 6.20 2.10 2.31
C GLN A 243 7.69 1.72 2.43
N GLY A 244 8.49 2.54 3.14
CA GLY A 244 9.88 2.26 3.46
C GLY A 244 10.03 0.96 4.24
N VAL A 245 9.29 0.82 5.36
CA VAL A 245 9.25 -0.42 6.17
C VAL A 245 8.87 -1.60 5.28
N ARG A 246 7.74 -1.51 4.55
CA ARG A 246 7.21 -2.58 3.69
C ARG A 246 8.23 -3.06 2.66
N SER A 247 9.01 -2.15 2.06
CA SER A 247 10.04 -2.52 1.08
C SER A 247 11.19 -3.36 1.65
N ALA A 248 11.34 -3.41 2.98
CA ALA A 248 12.32 -4.24 3.69
C ALA A 248 11.76 -5.57 4.22
N LEU A 249 10.44 -5.76 4.13
CA LEU A 249 9.71 -6.92 4.64
C LEU A 249 9.68 -8.08 3.65
N ARG A 250 9.46 -9.29 4.17
CA ARG A 250 9.19 -10.49 3.38
C ARG A 250 7.70 -10.54 3.02
N PRO A 251 7.32 -11.29 1.97
CA PRO A 251 5.91 -11.43 1.56
C PRO A 251 4.93 -11.85 2.68
N HIS A 252 5.38 -12.66 3.65
CA HIS A 252 4.54 -13.13 4.75
C HIS A 252 4.68 -12.34 6.06
N ASP A 253 5.52 -11.30 6.07
CA ASP A 253 5.60 -10.41 7.24
C ASP A 253 4.39 -9.46 7.18
N MET A 254 3.69 -9.32 8.30
CA MET A 254 2.54 -8.43 8.40
C MET A 254 2.96 -7.08 8.93
N ILE A 255 2.42 -6.01 8.36
CA ILE A 255 2.59 -4.64 8.85
C ILE A 255 1.25 -4.07 9.30
N ALA A 256 1.25 -3.40 10.44
CA ALA A 256 0.08 -2.73 10.99
C ALA A 256 0.42 -1.33 11.49
N ARG A 257 -0.53 -0.40 11.36
CA ARG A 257 -0.45 0.92 12.00
C ARG A 257 -1.25 0.91 13.30
N THR A 258 -0.57 1.20 14.41
CA THR A 258 -1.13 1.10 15.76
C THR A 258 -1.35 2.47 16.40
N SER A 259 -0.69 3.52 15.91
CA SER A 259 -0.94 4.91 16.29
C SER A 259 -0.53 5.87 15.16
N GLU A 260 -0.59 7.18 15.43
CA GLU A 260 -0.15 8.23 14.49
C GLU A 260 1.30 8.03 14.00
N ASN A 261 2.20 7.61 14.91
CA ASN A 261 3.64 7.51 14.71
C ASN A 261 4.23 6.12 15.06
N GLN A 262 3.37 5.10 15.14
CA GLN A 262 3.78 3.74 15.48
C GLN A 262 3.28 2.73 14.45
N LEU A 263 4.22 1.89 14.02
CA LEU A 263 3.98 0.71 13.19
C LEU A 263 4.37 -0.53 13.98
N VAL A 264 3.70 -1.64 13.69
CA VAL A 264 4.07 -2.96 14.20
C VAL A 264 4.29 -3.88 13.01
N VAL A 265 5.39 -4.63 13.06
CA VAL A 265 5.70 -5.70 12.13
C VAL A 265 5.60 -7.03 12.89
N PHE A 266 4.75 -7.93 12.40
CA PHE A 266 4.70 -9.31 12.86
C PHE A 266 5.33 -10.22 11.82
N ALA A 267 6.41 -10.91 12.21
CA ALA A 267 7.20 -11.76 11.34
C ALA A 267 7.07 -13.22 11.77
N PRO A 268 6.27 -14.04 11.06
CA PRO A 268 6.18 -15.46 11.32
C PRO A 268 7.48 -16.18 10.91
N ASN A 269 7.77 -17.30 11.57
CA ASN A 269 9.01 -18.08 11.38
C ASN A 269 10.30 -17.24 11.57
N CYS A 270 10.25 -16.28 12.49
CA CYS A 270 11.35 -15.37 12.80
C CYS A 270 11.85 -15.68 14.20
N ASN A 271 13.09 -16.16 14.31
CA ASN A 271 13.78 -16.40 15.58
C ASN A 271 14.65 -15.17 15.94
N SER A 272 15.42 -15.24 17.03
CA SER A 272 16.25 -14.12 17.47
C SER A 272 17.29 -13.67 16.43
N GLU A 273 17.96 -14.60 15.75
CA GLU A 273 18.96 -14.26 14.73
C GLU A 273 18.31 -13.61 13.50
N LEU A 274 17.17 -14.15 13.05
CA LEU A 274 16.43 -13.60 11.92
C LEU A 274 15.79 -12.24 12.25
N SER A 275 15.42 -11.99 13.52
CA SER A 275 14.84 -10.72 13.93
C SER A 275 15.88 -9.61 13.91
N GLU A 276 17.13 -9.86 14.31
CA GLU A 276 18.24 -8.92 14.16
C GLU A 276 18.44 -8.50 12.69
N HIS A 277 18.42 -9.46 11.77
CA HIS A 277 18.51 -9.17 10.34
C HIS A 277 17.31 -8.39 9.80
N LEU A 278 16.09 -8.71 10.24
CA LEU A 278 14.88 -7.98 9.86
C LEU A 278 15.00 -6.51 10.28
N VAL A 279 15.41 -6.27 11.52
CA VAL A 279 15.53 -4.95 12.10
C VAL A 279 16.59 -4.15 11.36
N GLY A 280 17.76 -4.73 11.10
CA GLY A 280 18.80 -4.07 10.31
C GLY A 280 18.31 -3.63 8.92
N ARG A 281 17.55 -4.47 8.22
CA ARG A 281 16.96 -4.09 6.91
C ARG A 281 15.97 -2.93 7.05
N VAL A 282 15.07 -2.99 8.03
CA VAL A 282 14.06 -1.95 8.27
C VAL A 282 14.70 -0.62 8.65
N PHE A 283 15.65 -0.64 9.59
CA PHE A 283 16.37 0.56 10.04
C PHE A 283 17.14 1.21 8.91
N ASN A 284 17.99 0.45 8.20
CA ASN A 284 18.72 0.99 7.05
C ASN A 284 17.75 1.59 6.04
N ARG A 285 16.66 0.88 5.72
CA ARG A 285 15.72 1.36 4.72
C ARG A 285 15.04 2.68 5.06
N ILE A 286 14.71 2.91 6.33
CA ILE A 286 14.01 4.13 6.78
C ILE A 286 15.00 5.26 7.07
N SER A 287 16.17 4.94 7.64
CA SER A 287 17.15 5.94 8.06
C SER A 287 18.09 6.40 6.94
N ASP A 288 18.24 5.64 5.85
CA ASP A 288 19.16 5.95 4.75
C ASP A 288 18.72 7.13 3.87
N SER A 289 17.45 7.54 3.92
CA SER A 289 16.95 8.60 3.03
C SER A 289 15.88 9.45 3.70
N PRO A 290 15.96 10.79 3.59
CA PRO A 290 14.90 11.67 4.03
C PRO A 290 13.56 11.29 3.39
N VAL A 291 12.49 11.43 4.17
CA VAL A 291 11.12 11.26 3.70
C VAL A 291 10.61 12.62 3.25
N LYS A 292 10.22 12.70 1.98
CA LYS A 292 9.62 13.90 1.43
C LYS A 292 8.18 14.07 1.91
N ALA A 293 7.88 15.22 2.52
CA ALA A 293 6.54 15.64 2.91
C ALA A 293 6.33 17.08 2.41
N GLY A 294 5.40 17.25 1.47
CA GLY A 294 5.26 18.51 0.73
C GLY A 294 6.55 18.90 0.00
N SER A 295 7.09 20.07 0.37
CA SER A 295 8.37 20.60 -0.14
C SER A 295 9.57 20.27 0.74
N ARG A 296 9.37 19.63 1.89
CA ARG A 296 10.41 19.35 2.88
C ARG A 296 10.94 17.93 2.73
N ASP A 297 12.23 17.76 2.91
CA ASP A 297 12.89 16.46 3.05
C ASP A 297 13.23 16.25 4.53
N ILE A 298 12.47 15.39 5.22
CA ILE A 298 12.54 15.24 6.67
C ILE A 298 13.28 13.95 7.00
N LYS A 299 14.31 14.04 7.84
CA LYS A 299 15.04 12.87 8.33
C LYS A 299 14.18 12.13 9.36
N VAL A 300 14.11 10.81 9.22
CA VAL A 300 13.34 9.94 10.12
C VAL A 300 14.28 9.25 11.08
N ASP A 301 14.03 9.45 12.37
CA ASP A 301 14.66 8.73 13.46
C ASP A 301 13.75 7.59 13.92
N VAL A 302 14.33 6.43 14.19
CA VAL A 302 13.57 5.21 14.49
C VAL A 302 13.97 4.63 15.83
N ASN A 303 12.96 4.30 16.62
CA ASN A 303 13.06 3.58 17.88
C ASN A 303 12.30 2.26 17.75
N ALA A 304 12.90 1.18 18.24
CA ALA A 304 12.31 -0.15 18.10
C ALA A 304 12.39 -0.99 19.37
N GLY A 305 11.29 -1.68 19.65
CA GLY A 305 11.21 -2.76 20.61
C GLY A 305 10.93 -4.09 19.93
N ILE A 306 11.69 -5.12 20.28
CA ILE A 306 11.55 -6.46 19.70
C ILE A 306 11.20 -7.45 20.79
N ALA A 307 10.22 -8.30 20.47
CA ALA A 307 9.88 -9.48 21.24
C ALA A 307 9.93 -10.72 20.34
N VAL A 308 10.52 -11.80 20.84
CA VAL A 308 10.61 -13.07 20.11
C VAL A 308 9.81 -14.13 20.89
N ALA A 309 8.71 -14.58 20.31
CA ALA A 309 7.86 -15.59 20.92
C ALA A 309 8.42 -17.00 20.72
N ASN A 310 8.18 -17.85 21.73
CA ASN A 310 8.32 -19.29 21.64
C ASN A 310 6.93 -19.97 21.61
N SER A 311 6.90 -21.30 21.65
CA SER A 311 5.66 -22.07 21.51
C SER A 311 4.60 -21.78 22.59
N ARG A 312 4.96 -21.15 23.72
CA ARG A 312 4.07 -20.87 24.87
C ARG A 312 3.63 -19.40 25.00
N THR A 313 4.13 -18.51 24.14
CA THR A 313 3.82 -17.08 24.20
C THR A 313 2.42 -16.80 23.65
N THR A 314 1.59 -16.04 24.38
CA THR A 314 0.28 -15.56 23.90
C THR A 314 0.42 -14.26 23.11
N PRO A 315 -0.57 -13.89 22.27
CA PRO A 315 -0.56 -12.61 21.55
C PRO A 315 -0.37 -11.39 22.45
N GLU A 316 -1.12 -11.32 23.55
CA GLU A 316 -1.10 -10.20 24.49
C GLU A 316 0.27 -10.06 25.14
N HIS A 317 0.88 -11.19 25.51
CA HIS A 317 2.19 -11.20 26.11
C HIS A 317 3.26 -10.72 25.11
N LEU A 318 3.16 -11.12 23.84
CA LEU A 318 4.11 -10.72 22.80
C LEU A 318 4.04 -9.20 22.54
N LEU A 319 2.84 -8.64 22.46
CA LEU A 319 2.62 -7.20 22.31
C LEU A 319 3.14 -6.41 23.52
N ASP A 320 2.89 -6.89 24.74
CA ASP A 320 3.35 -6.24 25.98
C ASP A 320 4.89 -6.22 26.07
N ILE A 321 5.57 -7.32 25.74
CA ILE A 321 7.04 -7.38 25.73
C ILE A 321 7.61 -6.39 24.70
N ALA A 322 7.11 -6.40 23.47
CA ALA A 322 7.61 -5.50 22.42
C ALA A 322 7.34 -4.03 22.78
N GLY A 323 6.18 -3.73 23.36
CA GLY A 323 5.82 -2.39 23.81
C GLY A 323 6.71 -1.89 24.95
N LYS A 324 7.04 -2.75 25.92
CA LYS A 324 8.00 -2.42 27.00
C LYS A 324 9.38 -2.14 26.43
N ALA A 325 9.87 -2.99 25.52
CA ALA A 325 11.16 -2.81 24.86
C ALA A 325 11.21 -1.48 24.09
N LEU A 326 10.14 -1.13 23.38
CA LEU A 326 10.02 0.14 22.65
C LEU A 326 10.06 1.34 23.59
N ASN A 327 9.34 1.29 24.71
CA ASN A 327 9.33 2.37 25.69
C ASN A 327 10.70 2.60 26.31
N ASP A 328 11.44 1.53 26.59
CA ASP A 328 12.82 1.61 27.07
C ASP A 328 13.77 2.15 25.99
N SER A 329 13.54 1.83 24.72
CA SER A 329 14.30 2.39 23.60
C SER A 329 14.13 3.92 23.51
N VAL A 330 12.90 4.41 23.66
CA VAL A 330 12.58 5.85 23.58
C VAL A 330 13.15 6.65 24.75
N ARG A 331 13.17 6.08 25.97
CA ARG A 331 13.62 6.78 27.19
C ARG A 331 15.06 7.29 27.12
N GLU A 332 15.94 6.63 26.39
CA GLU A 332 17.34 7.05 26.27
C GLU A 332 17.54 8.16 25.22
N SER A 333 16.45 8.67 24.61
CA SER A 333 16.41 9.85 23.72
C SER A 333 17.36 9.78 22.51
N LEU A 334 17.74 8.56 22.11
CA LEU A 334 18.56 8.29 20.94
C LEU A 334 17.90 7.18 20.10
N PRO A 335 17.95 7.25 18.76
CA PRO A 335 17.48 6.16 17.90
C PRO A 335 18.18 4.85 18.26
N GLN A 336 17.43 3.85 18.70
CA GLN A 336 18.01 2.58 19.10
C GLN A 336 16.99 1.43 19.07
N ILE A 337 17.52 0.22 19.29
CA ILE A 337 16.78 -1.03 19.30
C ILE A 337 16.96 -1.68 20.68
N LYS A 338 15.86 -2.11 21.31
CA LYS A 338 15.88 -2.91 22.54
C LYS A 338 15.22 -4.26 22.32
N TYR A 339 15.81 -5.28 22.95
CA TYR A 339 15.29 -6.65 22.97
C TYR A 339 14.82 -6.98 24.38
N LEU A 340 13.61 -7.51 24.51
CA LEU A 340 13.16 -8.19 25.72
C LEU A 340 12.76 -9.61 25.33
N LEU A 341 13.39 -10.60 25.97
CA LEU A 341 13.24 -12.04 25.68
C LEU A 341 12.20 -12.70 26.58
#